data_AF-A0A9C8K9G1-F1
#
_entry.id   AF-A0A9C8K9G1-F1
#
_cell.length_a   1.000
_cell.length_b   1.000
_cell.length_c   1.000
_cell.angle_alpha   90.00
_cell.angle_beta   90.00
_cell.angle_gamma   90.00
#
_symmetry.space_group_name_H-M   'P 1'
#
loop_
_entity.id
_entity.type
_entity.pdbx_description
1 polymer ?
#
loop_
_entity_poly.entity_id
_entity_poly.type
_entity_poly.pdbx_seq_one_letter_code
_entity_poly.pdbx_strand_id
1 'polypeptide(L)'
;MRKDRLYFYTFLAITVIFSLVAGIAAQYFVKASALQLLSVQLESGRREAKEIAGLAGYQLESGLDKQKTINNIQKSIRNTNLESLFVSMFDWSGNEICHPDITKVGQKVATNESIFSTIDDEITPEEFYGLLLRKEEAQGSANSENSAMDTEIIYLYPVADSDWIVGLNANTQAILGQIKELRNRFYLILVIMGFVIILSSVVMVRLLGSLYEKRLIAQKEKLEEEVIGLAKLNKALDRYQQKVGEELSKSEKVLDNQNGDKNKKRILTYLRHELLPVATDEIAFIYTENTITYVVDNNGKRSTVNSSLDDMYSALDSNFFYRANRQFIIAISAIEKIIRYGNNNLKILVRPKCEVEIIIGKNKAAEFKQWLNT
;
A
#
# COMPACT_ATOMS: atom_id res chain seq x y z
N MET A 1 -1.73 2.73 23.50
CA MET A 1 -2.52 1.48 23.55
C MET A 1 -1.66 0.40 24.19
N ARG A 2 -2.16 -0.42 25.14
CA ARG A 2 -1.43 -1.60 25.62
C ARG A 2 -1.17 -2.53 24.43
N LYS A 3 0.06 -3.04 24.25
CA LYS A 3 0.49 -3.88 23.10
C LYS A 3 -0.45 -5.07 22.87
N ASP A 4 -0.97 -5.64 23.95
CA ASP A 4 -1.89 -6.77 23.89
C ASP A 4 -3.18 -6.44 23.11
N ARG A 5 -3.66 -5.19 23.19
CA ARG A 5 -4.83 -4.74 22.42
C ARG A 5 -4.53 -4.68 20.94
N LEU A 6 -3.33 -4.22 20.55
CA LEU A 6 -2.94 -4.15 19.14
C LEU A 6 -2.86 -5.54 18.51
N TYR A 7 -2.18 -6.49 19.18
CA TYR A 7 -2.10 -7.88 18.72
C TYR A 7 -3.49 -8.54 18.64
N PHE A 8 -4.36 -8.25 19.61
CA PHE A 8 -5.74 -8.73 19.59
C PHE A 8 -6.53 -8.20 18.38
N TYR A 9 -6.43 -6.89 18.07
CA TYR A 9 -7.10 -6.33 16.90
C TYR A 9 -6.53 -6.87 15.57
N THR A 10 -5.22 -7.12 15.49
CA THR A 10 -4.64 -7.75 14.28
C THR A 10 -5.13 -9.18 14.09
N PHE A 11 -5.20 -9.96 15.17
CA PHE A 11 -5.76 -11.31 15.13
C PHE A 11 -7.23 -11.31 14.70
N LEU A 12 -8.03 -10.39 15.26
CA LEU A 12 -9.43 -10.23 14.91
C LEU A 12 -9.58 -9.87 13.41
N ALA A 13 -8.80 -8.91 12.92
CA ALA A 13 -8.83 -8.49 11.52
C ALA A 13 -8.48 -9.64 10.57
N ILE A 14 -7.40 -10.37 10.84
CA ILE A 14 -6.98 -11.52 10.01
C ILE A 14 -8.06 -12.61 10.02
N THR A 15 -8.65 -12.90 11.19
CA THR A 15 -9.69 -13.91 11.34
C THR A 15 -10.93 -13.55 10.52
N VAL A 16 -11.38 -12.29 10.57
CA VAL A 16 -12.54 -11.80 9.81
C VAL A 16 -12.28 -11.90 8.31
N ILE A 17 -11.11 -11.43 7.84
CA ILE A 17 -10.75 -11.49 6.42
C ILE A 17 -10.67 -12.94 5.95
N PHE A 18 -10.00 -13.80 6.71
CA PHE A 18 -9.89 -15.22 6.39
C PHE A 18 -11.27 -15.88 6.33
N SER A 19 -12.14 -15.65 7.33
CA SER A 19 -13.47 -16.23 7.37
C SER A 19 -14.33 -15.81 6.17
N LEU A 20 -14.23 -14.56 5.71
CA LEU A 20 -14.98 -14.06 4.55
C LEU A 20 -14.50 -14.72 3.26
N VAL A 21 -13.18 -14.70 3.01
CA VAL A 21 -12.59 -15.30 1.81
C VAL A 21 -12.82 -16.81 1.78
N ALA A 22 -12.61 -17.48 2.91
CA ALA A 22 -12.75 -18.92 3.02
C ALA A 22 -14.22 -19.36 2.85
N GLY A 23 -15.19 -18.58 3.35
CA GLY A 23 -16.61 -18.86 3.14
C GLY A 23 -17.01 -18.86 1.66
N ILE A 24 -16.59 -17.85 0.91
CA ILE A 24 -16.85 -17.76 -0.54
C ILE A 24 -16.12 -18.88 -1.30
N ALA A 25 -14.84 -19.10 -0.99
CA ALA A 25 -14.04 -20.13 -1.63
C ALA A 25 -14.63 -21.54 -1.38
N ALA A 26 -15.07 -21.83 -0.16
CA ALA A 26 -15.62 -23.14 0.19
C ALA A 26 -16.84 -23.51 -0.65
N GLN A 27 -17.77 -22.58 -0.86
CA GLN A 27 -18.95 -22.83 -1.69
C GLN A 27 -18.56 -23.18 -3.13
N TYR A 28 -17.61 -22.45 -3.71
CA TYR A 28 -17.13 -22.70 -5.06
C TYR A 28 -16.41 -24.06 -5.18
N PHE A 29 -15.50 -24.35 -4.25
CA PHE A 29 -14.72 -25.59 -4.26
C PHE A 29 -15.60 -26.83 -4.05
N VAL A 30 -16.57 -26.77 -3.13
CA VAL A 30 -17.50 -27.88 -2.91
C VAL A 30 -18.32 -28.15 -4.16
N LYS A 31 -18.86 -27.10 -4.80
CA LYS A 31 -19.60 -27.24 -6.06
C LYS A 31 -18.73 -27.83 -7.18
N ALA A 32 -17.53 -27.28 -7.38
CA ALA A 32 -16.61 -27.76 -8.42
C ALA A 32 -16.20 -29.22 -8.20
N SER A 33 -15.92 -29.61 -6.95
CA SER A 33 -15.56 -30.99 -6.61
C SER A 33 -16.74 -31.94 -6.78
N ALA A 34 -17.96 -31.51 -6.44
CA ALA A 34 -19.16 -32.29 -6.68
C ALA A 34 -19.40 -32.51 -8.17
N LEU A 35 -19.28 -31.46 -9.00
CA LEU A 35 -19.41 -31.57 -10.46
C LEU A 35 -18.36 -32.52 -11.06
N GLN A 36 -17.11 -32.46 -10.60
CA GLN A 36 -16.06 -33.37 -11.05
C GLN A 36 -16.33 -34.83 -10.64
N LEU A 37 -16.83 -35.05 -9.42
CA LEU A 37 -17.21 -36.39 -8.97
C LEU A 37 -18.35 -36.94 -9.84
N LEU A 38 -19.38 -36.13 -10.08
CA LEU A 38 -20.52 -36.50 -10.91
C LEU A 38 -20.10 -36.73 -12.36
N SER A 39 -19.21 -35.92 -12.93
CA SER A 39 -18.74 -36.11 -14.30
C SER A 39 -18.05 -37.46 -14.48
N VAL A 40 -17.15 -37.83 -13.56
CA VAL A 40 -16.46 -39.13 -13.57
C VAL A 40 -17.44 -40.28 -13.41
N GLN A 41 -18.39 -40.14 -12.49
CA GLN A 41 -19.43 -41.16 -12.26
C GLN A 41 -20.32 -41.34 -13.50
N LEU A 42 -20.82 -40.24 -14.09
CA LEU A 42 -21.66 -40.27 -15.28
C LEU A 42 -20.94 -40.88 -16.48
N GLU A 43 -19.69 -40.48 -16.75
CA GLU A 43 -18.91 -41.02 -17.86
C GLU A 43 -18.65 -42.52 -17.70
N SER A 44 -18.26 -42.95 -16.50
CA SER A 44 -18.07 -44.36 -16.17
C SER A 44 -19.35 -45.17 -16.31
N GLY A 45 -20.47 -44.67 -15.76
CA GLY A 45 -21.77 -45.32 -15.81
C GLY A 45 -22.34 -45.42 -17.23
N ARG A 46 -22.18 -44.38 -18.05
CA ARG A 46 -22.55 -44.41 -19.48
C ARG A 46 -21.76 -45.47 -20.24
N ARG A 47 -20.45 -45.56 -19.98
CA ARG A 47 -19.61 -46.59 -20.59
C ARG A 47 -20.07 -47.97 -20.20
N GLU A 48 -20.35 -48.21 -18.91
CA GLU A 48 -20.86 -49.49 -18.42
C GLU A 48 -22.18 -49.86 -19.08
N ALA A 49 -23.14 -48.93 -19.17
CA ALA A 49 -24.41 -49.17 -19.85
C ALA A 49 -24.23 -49.55 -21.34
N LYS A 50 -23.35 -48.85 -22.06
CA LYS A 50 -23.02 -49.15 -23.46
C LYS A 50 -22.38 -50.53 -23.62
N GLU A 51 -21.46 -50.91 -22.74
CA GLU A 51 -20.82 -52.23 -22.75
C GLU A 51 -21.83 -53.35 -22.48
N ILE A 52 -22.70 -53.20 -21.47
CA ILE A 52 -23.73 -54.19 -21.16
C ILE A 52 -24.71 -54.34 -22.33
N ALA A 53 -25.11 -53.24 -22.96
CA ALA A 53 -25.97 -53.28 -24.14
C ALA A 53 -25.28 -53.93 -25.35
N GLY A 54 -24.00 -53.62 -25.58
CA GLY A 54 -23.19 -54.26 -26.62
C GLY A 54 -23.05 -55.77 -26.39
N LEU A 55 -22.81 -56.20 -25.15
CA LEU A 55 -22.74 -57.61 -24.77
C LEU A 55 -24.08 -58.34 -24.95
N ALA A 56 -25.20 -57.68 -24.64
CA ALA A 56 -26.54 -58.23 -24.85
C ALA A 56 -26.86 -58.36 -26.34
N GLY A 57 -26.59 -57.31 -27.13
CA GLY A 57 -26.79 -57.29 -28.57
C GLY A 57 -25.94 -58.34 -29.29
N TYR A 58 -24.65 -58.42 -28.96
CA TYR A 58 -23.74 -59.43 -29.53
C TYR A 58 -24.21 -60.87 -29.27
N GLN A 59 -24.75 -61.15 -28.07
CA GLN A 59 -25.31 -62.48 -27.77
C GLN A 59 -26.54 -62.79 -28.62
N LEU A 60 -27.42 -61.80 -28.84
CA LEU A 60 -28.60 -61.98 -29.69
C LEU A 60 -28.22 -62.15 -31.17
N GLU A 61 -27.29 -61.34 -31.68
CA GLU A 61 -26.76 -61.44 -33.05
C GLU A 61 -26.10 -62.81 -33.30
N SER A 62 -25.40 -63.34 -32.29
CA SER A 62 -24.81 -64.68 -32.32
C SER A 62 -25.83 -65.83 -32.28
N GLY A 63 -27.14 -65.53 -32.27
CA GLY A 63 -28.23 -66.50 -32.26
C GLY A 63 -28.50 -67.13 -30.89
N LEU A 64 -28.04 -66.50 -29.79
CA LEU A 64 -28.34 -66.97 -28.45
C LEU A 64 -29.80 -66.67 -28.09
N ASP A 65 -30.47 -67.62 -27.43
CA ASP A 65 -31.86 -67.46 -27.02
C ASP A 65 -32.04 -66.30 -26.02
N LYS A 66 -33.15 -65.56 -26.15
CA LYS A 66 -33.44 -64.37 -25.32
C LYS A 66 -33.36 -64.68 -23.82
N GLN A 67 -33.88 -65.82 -23.34
CA GLN A 67 -33.84 -66.18 -21.92
C GLN A 67 -32.42 -66.49 -21.44
N LYS A 68 -31.60 -67.11 -22.30
CA LYS A 68 -30.18 -67.35 -21.99
C LYS A 68 -29.40 -66.04 -21.91
N THR A 69 -29.65 -65.11 -22.82
CA THR A 69 -29.03 -63.78 -22.80
C THR A 69 -29.40 -63.02 -21.53
N ILE A 70 -30.69 -63.00 -21.16
CA ILE A 70 -31.16 -62.39 -19.91
C ILE A 70 -30.44 -62.98 -18.71
N ASN A 71 -30.35 -64.31 -18.60
CA ASN A 71 -29.67 -64.96 -17.47
C ASN A 71 -28.17 -64.62 -17.43
N ASN A 72 -27.50 -64.52 -18.58
CA ASN A 72 -26.09 -64.13 -18.65
C ASN A 72 -25.88 -62.68 -18.21
N ILE A 73 -26.67 -61.74 -18.74
CA ILE A 73 -26.60 -60.33 -18.36
C ILE A 73 -26.95 -60.15 -16.88
N GLN A 74 -28.02 -60.79 -16.41
CA GLN A 74 -28.42 -60.77 -15.00
C GLN A 74 -27.29 -61.28 -14.09
N LYS A 75 -26.56 -62.33 -14.48
CA LYS A 75 -25.38 -62.80 -13.72
C LYS A 75 -24.25 -61.79 -13.71
N SER A 76 -24.02 -61.06 -14.81
CA SER A 76 -22.97 -60.04 -14.90
C SER A 76 -23.26 -58.80 -14.05
N ILE A 77 -24.53 -58.40 -13.93
CA ILE A 77 -24.92 -57.22 -13.16
C ILE A 77 -25.36 -57.55 -11.72
N ARG A 78 -25.54 -58.82 -11.38
CA ARG A 78 -25.94 -59.22 -10.03
C ARG A 78 -24.85 -58.89 -9.02
N ASN A 79 -25.25 -58.31 -7.89
CA ASN A 79 -24.34 -57.86 -6.83
C ASN A 79 -23.34 -56.79 -7.28
N THR A 80 -23.59 -56.06 -8.38
CA THR A 80 -22.88 -54.81 -8.62
C THR A 80 -23.27 -53.78 -7.56
N ASN A 81 -22.37 -52.85 -7.28
CA ASN A 81 -22.56 -51.89 -6.20
C ASN A 81 -23.76 -50.95 -6.51
N LEU A 82 -24.78 -50.96 -5.65
CA LEU A 82 -25.97 -50.11 -5.73
C LEU A 82 -25.79 -48.73 -5.04
N GLU A 83 -24.62 -48.46 -4.48
CA GLU A 83 -24.36 -47.27 -3.65
C GLU A 83 -24.33 -45.95 -4.41
N SER A 84 -24.21 -45.93 -5.73
CA SER A 84 -24.24 -44.65 -6.46
C SER A 84 -24.90 -44.78 -7.82
N LEU A 85 -24.27 -45.49 -8.74
CA LEU A 85 -24.78 -45.75 -10.07
C LEU A 85 -24.86 -47.25 -10.29
N PHE A 86 -25.92 -47.69 -10.94
CA PHE A 86 -26.06 -49.09 -11.33
C PHE A 86 -26.82 -49.23 -12.64
N VAL A 87 -26.54 -50.30 -13.36
CA VAL A 87 -27.16 -50.61 -14.64
C VAL A 87 -28.31 -51.59 -14.45
N SER A 88 -29.43 -51.35 -15.13
CA SER A 88 -30.52 -52.32 -15.29
C SER A 88 -30.97 -52.37 -16.74
N MET A 89 -31.71 -53.42 -17.10
CA MET A 89 -32.20 -53.63 -18.46
C MET A 89 -33.72 -53.79 -18.44
N PHE A 90 -34.39 -53.16 -19.40
CA PHE A 90 -35.84 -53.08 -19.49
C PHE A 90 -36.32 -53.48 -20.89
N ASP A 91 -37.58 -53.89 -21.00
CA ASP A 91 -38.26 -53.94 -22.29
C ASP A 91 -38.82 -52.56 -22.67
N TRP A 92 -39.20 -52.37 -23.94
CA TRP A 92 -39.87 -51.15 -24.39
C TRP A 92 -41.24 -50.90 -23.73
N SER A 93 -41.79 -51.90 -23.01
CA SER A 93 -43.03 -51.76 -22.24
C SER A 93 -42.78 -51.23 -20.81
N GLY A 94 -41.52 -51.01 -20.42
CA GLY A 94 -41.10 -50.50 -19.12
C GLY A 94 -41.02 -51.56 -18.02
N ASN A 95 -40.99 -52.85 -18.36
CA ASN A 95 -40.77 -53.93 -17.40
C ASN A 95 -39.28 -54.18 -17.21
N GLU A 96 -38.84 -54.32 -15.95
CA GLU A 96 -37.47 -54.71 -15.63
C GLU A 96 -37.18 -56.16 -16.01
N ILE A 97 -36.21 -56.35 -16.90
CA ILE A 97 -35.75 -57.65 -17.36
C ILE A 97 -34.54 -58.11 -16.54
N CYS A 98 -33.60 -57.20 -16.29
CA CYS A 98 -32.43 -57.46 -15.46
C CYS A 98 -32.24 -56.31 -14.47
N HIS A 99 -31.98 -56.64 -13.20
CA HIS A 99 -31.70 -55.65 -12.16
C HIS A 99 -30.64 -56.20 -11.18
N PRO A 100 -29.71 -55.39 -10.65
CA PRO A 100 -28.67 -55.89 -9.73
C PRO A 100 -29.25 -56.52 -8.45
N ASP A 101 -30.34 -55.95 -7.93
CA ASP A 101 -31.23 -56.58 -6.97
C ASP A 101 -32.29 -57.43 -7.69
N ILE A 102 -32.16 -58.76 -7.56
CA ILE A 102 -33.04 -59.74 -8.20
C ILE A 102 -34.51 -59.59 -7.82
N THR A 103 -34.82 -58.99 -6.65
CA THR A 103 -36.20 -58.84 -6.17
C THR A 103 -37.01 -57.81 -6.96
N LYS A 104 -36.33 -56.96 -7.73
CA LYS A 104 -36.92 -55.91 -8.57
C LYS A 104 -37.24 -56.39 -10.00
N VAL A 105 -36.61 -57.47 -10.45
CA VAL A 105 -36.86 -58.06 -11.77
C VAL A 105 -38.34 -58.40 -11.95
N GLY A 106 -38.91 -58.02 -13.09
CA GLY A 106 -40.32 -58.20 -13.43
C GLY A 106 -41.26 -57.13 -12.88
N GLN A 107 -40.76 -56.16 -12.12
CA GLN A 107 -41.54 -54.99 -11.72
C GLN A 107 -41.62 -53.99 -12.88
N LYS A 108 -42.75 -53.29 -12.97
CA LYS A 108 -42.90 -52.19 -13.91
C LYS A 108 -42.29 -50.94 -13.30
N VAL A 109 -41.37 -50.30 -14.02
CA VAL A 109 -40.78 -49.05 -13.57
C VAL A 109 -41.89 -48.00 -13.50
N ALA A 110 -42.01 -47.35 -12.35
CA ALA A 110 -42.92 -46.22 -12.17
C ALA A 110 -42.40 -45.04 -13.03
N THR A 111 -42.82 -45.02 -14.29
CA THR A 111 -42.43 -44.06 -15.33
C THR A 111 -42.97 -42.64 -15.09
N ASN A 112 -43.65 -42.41 -13.96
CA ASN A 112 -44.37 -41.16 -13.72
C ASN A 112 -43.50 -39.98 -13.26
N GLU A 113 -42.22 -40.17 -12.93
CA GLU A 113 -41.38 -39.07 -12.39
C GLU A 113 -39.92 -39.06 -12.88
N SER A 114 -39.49 -39.94 -13.78
CA SER A 114 -38.12 -39.89 -14.33
C SER A 114 -38.02 -38.79 -15.38
N ILE A 115 -37.09 -37.85 -15.18
CA ILE A 115 -36.98 -36.58 -15.93
C ILE A 115 -36.64 -36.74 -17.44
N PHE A 116 -36.46 -37.95 -17.98
CA PHE A 116 -36.13 -38.13 -19.40
C PHE A 116 -37.11 -39.03 -20.16
N SER A 117 -37.50 -38.50 -21.33
CA SER A 117 -38.46 -39.06 -22.28
C SER A 117 -37.82 -39.49 -23.61
N THR A 118 -36.48 -39.43 -23.72
CA THR A 118 -35.76 -39.66 -24.98
C THR A 118 -34.43 -40.39 -24.79
N ILE A 119 -34.16 -41.35 -25.66
CA ILE A 119 -32.98 -42.23 -25.67
C ILE A 119 -31.67 -41.46 -25.97
N ASP A 120 -31.75 -40.25 -26.54
CA ASP A 120 -30.60 -39.46 -26.99
C ASP A 120 -30.21 -38.27 -26.09
N ASP A 121 -30.98 -37.95 -25.04
CA ASP A 121 -30.63 -36.84 -24.12
C ASP A 121 -29.63 -37.32 -23.05
N GLU A 122 -28.37 -36.89 -23.18
CA GLU A 122 -27.35 -37.10 -22.16
C GLU A 122 -27.41 -35.99 -21.09
N ILE A 123 -27.86 -36.33 -19.87
CA ILE A 123 -27.90 -35.37 -18.74
C ILE A 123 -26.51 -34.79 -18.44
N THR A 124 -26.37 -33.47 -18.39
CA THR A 124 -25.06 -32.88 -18.01
C THR A 124 -24.80 -33.04 -16.51
N PRO A 125 -23.52 -33.06 -16.05
CA PRO A 125 -23.20 -33.06 -14.63
C PRO A 125 -23.86 -31.91 -13.85
N GLU A 126 -24.00 -30.73 -14.48
CA GLU A 126 -24.65 -29.55 -13.92
C GLU A 126 -26.15 -29.74 -13.73
N GLU A 127 -26.83 -30.29 -14.73
CA GLU A 127 -28.26 -30.62 -14.65
C GLU A 127 -28.51 -31.69 -13.60
N PHE A 128 -27.67 -32.73 -13.56
CA PHE A 128 -27.78 -33.78 -12.57
C PHE A 128 -27.55 -33.24 -11.15
N TYR A 129 -26.53 -32.39 -10.97
CA TYR A 129 -26.29 -31.71 -9.71
C TYR A 129 -27.49 -30.84 -9.28
N GLY A 130 -28.11 -30.12 -10.22
CA GLY A 130 -29.33 -29.33 -9.97
C GLY A 130 -30.52 -30.19 -9.55
N LEU A 131 -30.70 -31.36 -10.16
CA LEU A 131 -31.72 -32.35 -9.79
C LEU A 131 -31.49 -32.84 -8.35
N LEU A 132 -30.26 -33.20 -8.01
CA LEU A 132 -29.90 -33.65 -6.66
C LEU A 132 -30.21 -32.56 -5.61
N LEU A 133 -29.86 -31.30 -5.89
CA LEU A 133 -30.18 -30.17 -4.99
C LEU A 133 -31.68 -29.98 -4.80
N ARG A 134 -32.48 -30.04 -5.88
CA ARG A 134 -33.94 -29.94 -5.79
C ARG A 134 -34.53 -31.07 -4.93
N LYS A 135 -33.99 -32.29 -5.05
CA LYS A 135 -34.38 -33.43 -4.20
C LYS A 135 -33.95 -33.24 -2.74
N GLU A 136 -32.76 -32.70 -2.47
CA GLU A 136 -32.30 -32.37 -1.11
C GLU A 136 -33.24 -31.33 -0.45
N GLU A 137 -33.68 -30.32 -1.20
CA GLU A 137 -34.64 -29.30 -0.73
C GLU A 137 -36.04 -29.90 -0.47
N ALA A 138 -36.52 -30.76 -1.36
CA ALA A 138 -37.82 -31.41 -1.22
C ALA A 138 -37.87 -32.35 0.02
N GLN A 139 -36.76 -33.03 0.34
CA GLN A 139 -36.65 -33.87 1.54
C GLN A 139 -36.61 -33.06 2.85
N GLY A 140 -36.12 -31.82 2.82
CA GLY A 140 -36.07 -30.93 3.99
C GLY A 140 -37.43 -30.34 4.40
N SER A 141 -38.41 -30.34 3.49
CA SER A 141 -39.76 -29.86 3.75
C SER A 141 -40.62 -30.98 4.35
N ALA A 142 -40.64 -31.06 5.67
CA ALA A 142 -41.39 -32.05 6.45
C ALA A 142 -42.89 -32.09 6.08
N ASN A 143 -43.28 -33.08 5.27
CA ASN A 143 -44.57 -33.79 5.24
C ASN A 143 -44.71 -34.58 3.92
N SER A 144 -43.79 -35.49 3.62
CA SER A 144 -44.03 -36.48 2.55
C SER A 144 -43.74 -37.87 3.09
N GLU A 145 -44.80 -38.55 3.54
CA GLU A 145 -44.84 -40.02 3.75
C GLU A 145 -44.70 -40.80 2.44
N ASN A 146 -44.53 -40.13 1.30
CA ASN A 146 -44.13 -40.75 0.05
C ASN A 146 -42.61 -40.65 -0.08
N SER A 147 -41.94 -41.74 0.32
CA SER A 147 -40.58 -42.12 -0.07
C SER A 147 -40.54 -42.36 -1.59
N ALA A 148 -40.77 -41.29 -2.37
CA ALA A 148 -40.84 -41.32 -3.81
C ALA A 148 -39.41 -41.53 -4.36
N MET A 149 -39.10 -42.80 -4.61
CA MET A 149 -38.00 -43.34 -5.41
C MET A 149 -36.62 -42.70 -5.17
N ASP A 150 -35.81 -43.39 -4.37
CA ASP A 150 -34.39 -43.07 -4.14
C ASP A 150 -33.56 -43.16 -5.43
N THR A 151 -34.07 -43.84 -6.45
CA THR A 151 -33.40 -44.14 -7.72
C THR A 151 -34.01 -43.39 -8.89
N GLU A 152 -33.17 -42.78 -9.73
CA GLU A 152 -33.56 -42.07 -10.96
C GLU A 152 -32.87 -42.67 -12.17
N ILE A 153 -33.59 -42.85 -13.28
CA ILE A 153 -32.97 -43.22 -14.55
C ILE A 153 -32.38 -41.95 -15.17
N ILE A 154 -31.07 -41.94 -15.39
CA ILE A 154 -30.32 -40.77 -15.83
C ILE A 154 -29.73 -40.91 -17.24
N TYR A 155 -29.74 -42.12 -17.80
CA TYR A 155 -29.28 -42.40 -19.15
C TYR A 155 -29.89 -43.71 -19.65
N LEU A 156 -30.21 -43.77 -20.95
CA LEU A 156 -30.78 -44.93 -21.62
C LEU A 156 -29.95 -45.25 -22.86
N TYR A 157 -29.78 -46.54 -23.17
CA TYR A 157 -29.09 -46.98 -24.37
C TYR A 157 -29.73 -48.24 -24.96
N PRO A 158 -30.09 -48.24 -26.25
CA PRO A 158 -30.80 -49.36 -26.87
C PRO A 158 -29.88 -50.57 -27.08
N VAL A 159 -30.44 -51.76 -27.00
CA VAL A 159 -29.76 -53.01 -27.33
C VAL A 159 -30.08 -53.40 -28.77
N ALA A 160 -29.05 -53.55 -29.61
CA ALA A 160 -29.21 -53.95 -31.01
C ALA A 160 -29.96 -55.28 -31.15
N ASP A 161 -30.74 -55.42 -32.23
CA ASP A 161 -31.51 -56.61 -32.58
C ASP A 161 -32.51 -57.09 -31.50
N SER A 162 -33.04 -56.14 -30.71
CA SER A 162 -33.95 -56.46 -29.62
C SER A 162 -34.89 -55.31 -29.24
N ASP A 163 -35.94 -55.65 -28.49
CA ASP A 163 -36.85 -54.71 -27.85
C ASP A 163 -36.37 -54.35 -26.44
N TRP A 164 -35.06 -54.31 -26.21
CA TRP A 164 -34.46 -54.06 -24.90
C TRP A 164 -33.70 -52.73 -24.87
N ILE A 165 -33.70 -52.11 -23.70
CA ILE A 165 -32.98 -50.87 -23.41
C ILE A 165 -32.25 -51.06 -22.09
N VAL A 166 -30.99 -50.65 -22.05
CA VAL A 166 -30.18 -50.61 -20.84
C VAL A 166 -30.26 -49.22 -20.26
N GLY A 167 -30.68 -49.10 -19.00
CA GLY A 167 -30.71 -47.84 -18.28
C GLY A 167 -29.65 -47.76 -17.18
N LEU A 168 -29.08 -46.58 -17.05
CA LEU A 168 -28.24 -46.19 -15.93
C LEU A 168 -29.12 -45.53 -14.88
N ASN A 169 -29.14 -46.12 -13.69
CA ASN A 169 -29.90 -45.64 -12.56
C ASN A 169 -28.94 -44.99 -11.56
N ALA A 170 -29.37 -43.87 -10.98
CA ALA A 170 -28.66 -43.16 -9.95
C ALA A 170 -29.42 -43.22 -8.63
N ASN A 171 -28.75 -43.76 -7.61
CA ASN A 171 -29.20 -43.68 -6.23
C ASN A 171 -28.95 -42.26 -5.72
N THR A 172 -29.95 -41.42 -5.87
CA THR A 172 -29.88 -39.98 -5.56
C THR A 172 -29.58 -39.74 -4.08
N GLN A 173 -30.12 -40.55 -3.17
CA GLN A 173 -29.88 -40.42 -1.74
C GLN A 173 -28.42 -40.73 -1.38
N ALA A 174 -27.88 -41.81 -1.92
CA ALA A 174 -26.51 -42.21 -1.63
C ALA A 174 -25.49 -41.23 -2.23
N ILE A 175 -25.73 -40.73 -3.45
CA ILE A 175 -24.91 -39.68 -4.08
C ILE A 175 -24.98 -38.37 -3.27
N LEU A 176 -26.16 -37.95 -2.82
CA LEU A 176 -26.31 -36.80 -1.91
C LEU A 176 -25.53 -36.99 -0.61
N GLY A 177 -25.55 -38.21 -0.05
CA GLY A 177 -24.72 -38.59 1.09
C GLY A 177 -23.23 -38.39 0.84
N GLN A 178 -22.72 -38.86 -0.29
CA GLN A 178 -21.31 -38.68 -0.70
C GLN A 178 -20.95 -37.20 -0.86
N ILE A 179 -21.80 -36.39 -1.51
CA ILE A 179 -21.59 -34.95 -1.66
C ILE A 179 -21.60 -34.24 -0.30
N LYS A 180 -22.49 -34.64 0.62
CA LYS A 180 -22.54 -34.10 1.98
C LYS A 180 -21.29 -34.47 2.78
N GLU A 181 -20.78 -35.69 2.65
CA GLU A 181 -19.53 -36.10 3.29
C GLU A 181 -18.34 -35.32 2.74
N LEU A 182 -18.25 -35.17 1.40
CA LEU A 182 -17.25 -34.34 0.73
C LEU A 182 -17.28 -32.90 1.26
N ARG A 183 -18.47 -32.30 1.35
CA ARG A 183 -18.71 -30.97 1.93
C ARG A 183 -18.19 -30.88 3.37
N ASN A 184 -18.53 -31.85 4.21
CA ASN A 184 -18.08 -31.87 5.61
C ASN A 184 -16.56 -32.01 5.74
N ARG A 185 -15.94 -32.91 4.97
CA ARG A 185 -14.48 -33.08 4.93
C ARG A 185 -13.79 -31.78 4.50
N PHE A 186 -14.34 -31.09 3.50
CA PHE A 186 -13.79 -29.82 3.02
C PHE A 186 -13.84 -28.73 4.10
N TYR A 187 -14.99 -28.56 4.77
CA TYR A 187 -15.11 -27.60 5.87
C TYR A 187 -14.18 -27.93 7.04
N LEU A 188 -14.01 -29.20 7.37
CA LEU A 188 -13.07 -29.64 8.41
C LEU A 188 -11.63 -29.26 8.05
N ILE A 189 -11.19 -29.51 6.81
CA ILE A 189 -9.85 -29.12 6.34
C ILE A 189 -9.67 -27.61 6.41
N LEU A 190 -10.68 -26.84 5.98
CA LEU A 190 -10.65 -25.38 5.96
C LEU A 190 -10.54 -24.79 7.37
N VAL A 191 -11.24 -25.36 8.35
CA VAL A 191 -11.14 -24.96 9.76
C VAL A 191 -9.75 -25.24 10.31
N ILE A 192 -9.20 -26.44 10.07
CA ILE A 192 -7.85 -26.81 10.51
C ILE A 192 -6.80 -25.90 9.88
N MET A 193 -6.87 -25.72 8.56
CA MET A 193 -5.94 -24.88 7.80
C MET A 193 -6.04 -23.41 8.22
N GLY A 194 -7.26 -22.91 8.45
CA GLY A 194 -7.50 -21.57 8.96
C GLY A 194 -6.88 -21.35 10.33
N PHE A 195 -7.05 -22.30 11.25
CA PHE A 195 -6.41 -22.23 12.57
C PHE A 195 -4.88 -22.15 12.45
N VAL A 196 -4.27 -22.99 11.60
CA VAL A 196 -2.82 -23.01 11.37
C VAL A 196 -2.32 -21.68 10.77
N ILE A 197 -3.02 -21.13 9.78
CA ILE A 197 -2.65 -19.86 9.14
C ILE A 197 -2.74 -18.71 10.13
N ILE A 198 -3.84 -18.61 10.87
CA ILE A 198 -4.05 -17.51 11.82
C ILE A 198 -3.00 -17.59 12.94
N LEU A 199 -2.76 -18.78 13.50
CA LEU A 199 -1.73 -18.99 14.52
C LEU A 199 -0.34 -18.59 14.01
N SER A 200 0.04 -19.08 12.83
CA SER A 200 1.32 -18.75 12.18
C SER A 200 1.46 -17.24 11.95
N SER A 201 0.41 -16.59 11.47
CA SER A 201 0.41 -15.15 11.22
C SER A 201 0.58 -14.33 12.52
N VAL A 202 -0.08 -14.71 13.61
CA VAL A 202 0.07 -14.02 14.90
C VAL A 202 1.49 -14.16 15.44
N VAL A 203 2.06 -15.37 15.36
CA VAL A 203 3.45 -15.62 15.76
C VAL A 203 4.41 -14.76 14.93
N MET A 204 4.21 -14.68 13.61
CA MET A 204 5.03 -13.89 12.72
C MET A 204 4.95 -12.39 13.02
N VAL A 205 3.75 -11.84 13.23
CA VAL A 205 3.55 -10.43 13.61
C VAL A 205 4.24 -10.12 14.93
N ARG A 206 4.19 -11.04 15.91
CA ARG A 206 4.85 -10.86 17.21
C ARG A 206 6.38 -10.92 17.09
N LEU A 207 6.92 -11.83 16.28
CA LEU A 207 8.37 -11.92 16.03
C LEU A 207 8.89 -10.66 15.34
N LEU A 208 8.23 -10.23 14.27
CA LEU A 208 8.57 -8.99 13.55
C LEU A 208 8.48 -7.78 14.48
N GLY A 209 7.38 -7.64 15.24
CA GLY A 209 7.19 -6.56 16.19
C GLY A 209 8.33 -6.48 17.21
N SER A 210 8.74 -7.61 17.78
CA SER A 210 9.87 -7.65 18.72
C SER A 210 11.20 -7.25 18.08
N LEU A 211 11.47 -7.66 16.84
CA LEU A 211 12.69 -7.30 16.12
C LEU A 211 12.74 -5.80 15.79
N TYR A 212 11.62 -5.24 15.32
CA TYR A 212 11.51 -3.80 15.03
C TYR A 212 11.67 -2.96 16.29
N GLU A 213 11.03 -3.36 17.40
CA GLU A 213 11.16 -2.64 18.67
C GLU A 213 12.60 -2.64 19.18
N LYS A 214 13.31 -3.77 19.12
CA LYS A 214 14.73 -3.83 19.52
C LYS A 214 15.59 -2.84 18.71
N ARG A 215 15.37 -2.77 17.39
CA ARG A 215 16.07 -1.81 16.52
C ARG A 215 15.71 -0.37 16.87
N LEU A 216 14.44 -0.10 17.14
CA LEU A 216 13.95 1.24 17.44
C LEU A 216 14.45 1.75 18.80
N ILE A 217 14.52 0.86 19.80
CA ILE A 217 15.12 1.16 21.11
C ILE A 217 16.61 1.47 20.95
N ALA A 218 17.37 0.66 20.21
CA ALA A 218 18.79 0.89 19.98
C ALA A 218 19.07 2.22 19.25
N GLN A 219 18.24 2.57 18.25
CA GLN A 219 18.33 3.87 17.58
C GLN A 219 17.99 5.03 18.53
N LYS A 220 16.97 4.86 19.37
CA LYS A 220 16.57 5.88 20.35
C LYS A 220 17.67 6.10 21.40
N GLU A 221 18.27 5.03 21.91
CA GLU A 221 19.39 5.10 22.86
C GLU A 221 20.59 5.83 22.25
N LYS A 222 20.95 5.50 21.00
CA LYS A 222 22.00 6.23 20.26
C LYS A 222 21.69 7.72 20.12
N LEU A 223 20.44 8.07 19.78
CA LEU A 223 20.02 9.46 19.63
C LEU A 223 20.06 10.21 20.99
N GLU A 224 19.63 9.56 22.07
CA GLU A 224 19.72 10.11 23.43
C GLU A 224 21.18 10.35 23.83
N GLU A 225 22.10 9.44 23.50
CA GLU A 225 23.54 9.61 23.73
C GLU A 225 24.11 10.81 22.94
N GLU A 226 23.77 10.93 21.64
CA GLU A 226 24.17 12.07 20.81
C GLU A 226 23.66 13.40 21.37
N VAL A 227 22.41 13.46 21.83
CA VAL A 227 21.81 14.65 22.46
C VAL A 227 22.53 15.01 23.77
N ILE A 228 22.86 14.01 24.60
CA ILE A 228 23.64 14.23 25.83
C ILE A 228 25.04 14.74 25.49
N GLY A 229 25.67 14.22 24.44
CA GLY A 229 26.96 14.69 23.92
C GLY A 229 26.92 16.16 23.52
N LEU A 230 25.91 16.56 22.73
CA LEU A 230 25.68 17.94 22.31
C LEU A 230 25.42 18.87 23.51
N ALA A 231 24.61 18.44 24.48
CA ALA A 231 24.35 19.22 25.68
C ALA A 231 25.63 19.47 26.51
N LYS A 232 26.52 18.47 26.62
CA LYS A 232 27.84 18.62 27.27
C LYS A 232 28.72 19.60 26.50
N LEU A 233 28.74 19.53 25.16
CA LEU A 233 29.52 20.43 24.31
C LEU A 233 29.05 21.88 24.44
N ASN A 234 27.73 22.12 24.37
CA ASN A 234 27.15 23.46 24.58
C ASN A 234 27.52 24.01 25.97
N LYS A 235 27.43 23.19 27.02
CA LYS A 235 27.84 23.62 28.37
C LYS A 235 29.33 23.92 28.48
N ALA A 236 30.18 23.23 27.73
CA ALA A 236 31.60 23.53 27.66
C ALA A 236 31.86 24.85 26.92
N LEU A 237 31.10 25.10 25.84
CA LEU A 237 31.15 26.33 25.07
C LEU A 237 30.74 27.55 25.91
N ASP A 238 29.65 27.45 26.69
CA ASP A 238 29.21 28.51 27.61
C ASP A 238 30.29 28.85 28.63
N ARG A 239 30.95 27.84 29.22
CA ARG A 239 32.07 28.06 30.15
C ARG A 239 33.26 28.74 29.46
N TYR A 240 33.54 28.38 28.21
CA TYR A 240 34.60 29.00 27.43
C TYR A 240 34.27 30.47 27.14
N GLN A 241 33.05 30.77 26.71
CA GLN A 241 32.58 32.14 26.51
C GLN A 241 32.62 32.97 27.78
N GLN A 242 32.21 32.42 28.93
CA GLN A 242 32.36 33.09 30.23
C GLN A 242 33.82 33.40 30.56
N LYS A 243 34.74 32.44 30.38
CA LYS A 243 36.17 32.69 30.60
C LYS A 243 36.71 33.78 29.67
N VAL A 244 36.36 33.75 28.40
CA VAL A 244 36.75 34.78 27.42
C VAL A 244 36.17 36.15 27.80
N GLY A 245 34.91 36.21 28.26
CA GLY A 245 34.29 37.44 28.77
C GLY A 245 34.97 37.97 30.04
N GLU A 246 35.36 37.10 30.97
CA GLU A 246 36.12 37.47 32.16
C GLU A 246 37.52 37.98 31.82
N GLU A 247 38.22 37.35 30.86
CA GLU A 247 39.51 37.79 30.34
C GLU A 247 39.42 39.12 29.59
N LEU A 248 38.37 39.33 28.79
CA LEU A 248 38.06 40.61 28.16
C LEU A 248 37.79 41.71 29.21
N SER A 249 37.04 41.43 30.27
CA SER A 249 36.81 42.42 31.35
C SER A 249 38.08 42.73 32.16
N LYS A 250 38.99 41.74 32.32
CA LYS A 250 40.32 41.96 32.89
C LYS A 250 41.20 42.80 31.97
N SER A 251 41.11 42.60 30.66
CA SER A 251 41.79 43.43 29.66
C SER A 251 41.20 44.85 29.59
N GLU A 252 39.87 45.02 29.75
CA GLU A 252 39.23 46.33 29.80
C GLU A 252 39.66 47.13 31.05
N LYS A 253 39.81 46.49 32.21
CA LYS A 253 40.36 47.14 33.41
C LYS A 253 41.83 47.56 33.29
N VAL A 254 42.58 47.01 32.32
CA VAL A 254 43.96 47.43 32.00
C VAL A 254 43.98 48.51 30.91
N LEU A 255 42.91 48.65 30.13
CA LEU A 255 42.80 49.60 29.02
C LEU A 255 42.02 50.89 29.36
N ASP A 256 41.40 50.98 30.55
CA ASP A 256 40.67 52.17 31.01
C ASP A 256 41.57 53.37 31.38
N ASN A 257 42.86 53.32 31.04
CA ASN A 257 43.82 54.38 31.28
C ASN A 257 44.32 55.11 30.03
N GLN A 258 43.70 54.90 28.85
CA GLN A 258 43.95 55.71 27.66
C GLN A 258 42.69 55.87 26.79
N ASN A 259 41.80 56.79 27.15
CA ASN A 259 40.85 57.40 26.20
C ASN A 259 41.29 58.85 25.93
N GLY A 260 42.20 58.98 24.97
CA GLY A 260 42.34 60.18 24.14
C GLY A 260 42.05 59.77 22.69
N ASP A 261 41.08 60.43 22.06
CA ASP A 261 40.68 60.33 20.64
C ASP A 261 40.33 58.94 20.09
N LYS A 262 39.04 58.58 20.13
CA LYS A 262 38.46 57.42 19.40
C LYS A 262 38.32 57.63 17.89
N ASN A 263 38.94 58.66 17.32
CA ASN A 263 38.80 58.99 15.90
C ASN A 263 40.01 58.46 15.13
N LYS A 264 39.79 57.56 14.17
CA LYS A 264 40.87 57.10 13.29
C LYS A 264 41.29 58.25 12.38
N LYS A 265 42.54 58.69 12.50
CA LYS A 265 43.12 59.77 11.66
C LYS A 265 43.46 59.32 10.24
N ARG A 266 43.56 57.99 10.01
CA ARG A 266 43.85 57.40 8.69
C ARG A 266 43.08 56.09 8.49
N ILE A 267 42.59 55.88 7.27
CA ILE A 267 41.94 54.63 6.84
C ILE A 267 42.87 53.93 5.86
N LEU A 268 43.14 52.65 6.10
CA LEU A 268 43.93 51.83 5.19
C LEU A 268 43.02 51.35 4.05
N THR A 269 43.32 51.75 2.83
CA THR A 269 42.56 51.41 1.63
C THR A 269 43.40 50.56 0.69
N TYR A 270 42.73 49.80 -0.18
CA TYR A 270 43.35 48.94 -1.18
C TYR A 270 43.19 49.59 -2.55
N LEU A 271 44.29 49.70 -3.29
CA LEU A 271 44.29 50.07 -4.70
C LEU A 271 45.06 49.01 -5.48
N ARG A 272 44.33 48.12 -6.17
CA ARG A 272 44.88 46.95 -6.88
C ARG A 272 45.68 46.03 -5.94
N HIS A 273 47.01 46.12 -5.95
CA HIS A 273 47.92 45.29 -5.13
C HIS A 273 48.65 46.10 -4.05
N GLU A 274 48.33 47.39 -3.89
CA GLU A 274 48.98 48.29 -2.94
C GLU A 274 48.02 48.72 -1.82
N LEU A 275 48.58 48.83 -0.61
CA LEU A 275 47.91 49.38 0.56
C LEU A 275 48.21 50.87 0.66
N LEU A 276 47.18 51.71 0.52
CA LEU A 276 47.29 53.16 0.58
C LEU A 276 46.61 53.69 1.84
N PRO A 277 47.36 54.28 2.79
CA PRO A 277 46.76 55.00 3.90
C PRO A 277 46.20 56.33 3.40
N VAL A 278 44.89 56.51 3.51
CA VAL A 278 44.19 57.76 3.18
C VAL A 278 43.87 58.49 4.48
N ALA A 279 44.20 59.77 4.57
CA ALA A 279 43.85 60.57 5.74
C ALA A 279 42.34 60.80 5.77
N THR A 280 41.74 60.77 6.96
CA THR A 280 40.29 60.95 7.09
C THR A 280 39.84 62.31 6.52
N ASP A 281 40.67 63.34 6.62
CA ASP A 281 40.40 64.70 6.11
C ASP A 281 40.41 64.78 4.57
N GLU A 282 41.02 63.81 3.90
CA GLU A 282 41.11 63.73 2.43
C GLU A 282 39.89 63.02 1.83
N ILE A 283 39.07 62.35 2.63
CA ILE A 283 37.94 61.56 2.13
C ILE A 283 36.76 62.47 1.78
N ALA A 284 36.28 62.38 0.54
CA ALA A 284 35.10 63.11 0.10
C ALA A 284 33.79 62.35 0.41
N PHE A 285 33.72 61.07 0.02
CA PHE A 285 32.57 60.20 0.31
C PHE A 285 32.95 58.73 0.20
N ILE A 286 32.18 57.89 0.88
CA ILE A 286 32.32 56.43 0.89
C ILE A 286 30.99 55.83 0.45
N TYR A 287 31.04 54.85 -0.45
CA TYR A 287 29.82 54.18 -0.90
C TYR A 287 30.01 52.70 -1.17
N THR A 288 28.91 51.95 -1.08
CA THR A 288 28.91 50.52 -1.37
C THR A 288 28.14 50.25 -2.65
N GLU A 289 28.80 49.56 -3.58
CA GLU A 289 28.25 49.14 -4.86
C GLU A 289 28.66 47.69 -5.11
N ASN A 290 27.72 46.82 -5.49
CA ASN A 290 27.97 45.40 -5.76
C ASN A 290 28.76 44.68 -4.62
N THR A 291 28.40 44.95 -3.36
CA THR A 291 29.03 44.40 -2.14
C THR A 291 30.46 44.86 -1.84
N ILE A 292 31.00 45.79 -2.63
CA ILE A 292 32.34 46.37 -2.42
C ILE A 292 32.18 47.80 -1.86
N THR A 293 32.91 48.10 -0.79
CA THR A 293 32.97 49.45 -0.20
C THR A 293 34.09 50.24 -0.85
N TYR A 294 33.73 51.37 -1.46
CA TYR A 294 34.63 52.28 -2.15
C TYR A 294 34.81 53.56 -1.34
N VAL A 295 36.05 54.02 -1.24
CA VAL A 295 36.45 55.29 -0.64
C VAL A 295 36.91 56.21 -1.77
N VAL A 296 36.37 57.43 -1.81
CA VAL A 296 36.75 58.44 -2.81
C VAL A 296 37.42 59.60 -2.09
N ASP A 297 38.65 59.91 -2.50
CA ASP A 297 39.42 61.06 -2.05
C ASP A 297 38.93 62.36 -2.74
N ASN A 298 39.17 63.52 -2.15
CA ASN A 298 38.90 64.85 -2.70
C ASN A 298 39.46 65.05 -4.12
N ASN A 299 40.52 64.33 -4.47
CA ASN A 299 41.13 64.32 -5.80
C ASN A 299 40.42 63.43 -6.84
N GLY A 300 39.35 62.70 -6.47
CA GLY A 300 38.62 61.80 -7.35
C GLY A 300 39.24 60.41 -7.49
N LYS A 301 40.28 60.09 -6.72
CA LYS A 301 40.87 58.73 -6.69
C LYS A 301 39.96 57.79 -5.89
N ARG A 302 39.62 56.64 -6.48
CA ARG A 302 38.76 55.60 -5.89
C ARG A 302 39.63 54.44 -5.39
N SER A 303 39.50 54.09 -4.12
CA SER A 303 40.11 52.90 -3.49
C SER A 303 39.04 52.05 -2.81
N THR A 304 39.37 50.82 -2.40
CA THR A 304 38.43 49.87 -1.79
C THR A 304 38.81 49.53 -0.36
N VAL A 305 37.81 49.20 0.46
CA VAL A 305 37.99 48.79 1.87
C VAL A 305 37.16 47.54 2.15
N ASN A 306 37.71 46.58 2.92
CA ASN A 306 37.04 45.32 3.28
C ASN A 306 36.16 45.41 4.54
N SER A 307 35.91 46.60 5.04
CA SER A 307 35.04 46.86 6.20
C SER A 307 33.64 47.25 5.74
N SER A 308 32.65 46.97 6.59
CA SER A 308 31.27 47.39 6.33
C SER A 308 31.12 48.91 6.45
N LEU A 309 30.12 49.49 5.79
CA LEU A 309 29.79 50.91 5.93
C LEU A 309 29.46 51.29 7.38
N ASP A 310 28.86 50.37 8.15
CA ASP A 310 28.52 50.57 9.56
C ASP A 310 29.78 50.66 10.44
N ASP A 311 30.75 49.77 10.20
CA ASP A 311 32.04 49.78 10.90
C ASP A 311 32.86 51.03 10.55
N MET A 312 32.81 51.46 9.28
CA MET A 312 33.47 52.68 8.83
C MET A 312 32.84 53.92 9.46
N TYR A 313 31.51 54.02 9.48
CA TYR A 313 30.82 55.14 10.12
C TYR A 313 31.14 55.25 11.61
N SER A 314 31.22 54.12 12.32
CA SER A 314 31.53 54.09 13.76
C SER A 314 32.96 54.52 14.09
N ALA A 315 33.87 54.45 13.12
CA ALA A 315 35.27 54.82 13.28
C ALA A 315 35.60 56.24 12.78
N LEU A 316 34.64 56.90 12.12
CA LEU A 316 34.75 58.24 11.55
C LEU A 316 34.16 59.27 12.53
N ASP A 317 34.65 60.51 12.44
CA ASP A 317 34.13 61.61 13.24
C ASP A 317 32.72 62.00 12.75
N SER A 318 31.73 61.88 13.63
CA SER A 318 30.33 62.21 13.34
C SER A 318 30.08 63.68 13.03
N ASN A 319 31.01 64.58 13.35
CA ASN A 319 30.91 66.00 13.01
C ASN A 319 31.26 66.26 11.54
N PHE A 320 32.18 65.47 10.96
CA PHE A 320 32.64 65.66 9.59
C PHE A 320 31.96 64.72 8.60
N PHE A 321 31.48 63.56 9.04
CA PHE A 321 30.87 62.55 8.18
C PHE A 321 29.40 62.31 8.53
N TYR A 322 28.55 62.29 7.50
CA TYR A 322 27.14 61.97 7.63
C TYR A 322 26.74 60.77 6.79
N ARG A 323 25.93 59.87 7.37
CA ARG A 323 25.38 58.72 6.66
C ARG A 323 24.09 59.08 5.92
N ALA A 324 24.25 59.50 4.68
CA ALA A 324 23.15 59.94 3.81
C ALA A 324 22.09 58.86 3.55
N ASN A 325 22.50 57.61 3.29
CA ASN A 325 21.59 56.48 3.12
C ASN A 325 22.30 55.13 3.43
N ARG A 326 21.65 53.99 3.13
CA ARG A 326 22.23 52.66 3.39
C ARG A 326 23.53 52.40 2.60
N GLN A 327 23.74 53.12 1.50
CA GLN A 327 24.83 52.91 0.56
C GLN A 327 25.88 54.03 0.58
N PHE A 328 25.66 55.15 1.27
CA PHE A 328 26.52 56.34 1.22
C PHE A 328 26.81 56.97 2.59
N ILE A 329 28.08 57.32 2.80
CA ILE A 329 28.59 58.26 3.81
C ILE A 329 29.25 59.42 3.07
N ILE A 330 28.99 60.66 3.49
CA ILE A 330 29.47 61.87 2.82
C ILE A 330 30.21 62.73 3.84
N ALA A 331 31.34 63.30 3.44
CA ALA A 331 32.03 64.33 4.21
C ALA A 331 31.37 65.70 3.99
N ILE A 332 31.30 66.53 5.04
CA ILE A 332 30.75 67.88 4.94
C ILE A 332 31.50 68.74 3.91
N SER A 333 32.82 68.55 3.79
CA SER A 333 33.70 69.23 2.84
C SER A 333 33.41 68.91 1.38
N ALA A 334 32.80 67.76 1.09
CA ALA A 334 32.53 67.31 -0.27
C ALA A 334 31.20 67.83 -0.83
N ILE A 335 30.34 68.44 0.00
CA ILE A 335 28.99 68.87 -0.42
C ILE A 335 29.11 70.17 -1.23
N GLU A 336 28.79 70.10 -2.53
CA GLU A 336 28.80 71.26 -3.43
C GLU A 336 27.45 71.98 -3.45
N LYS A 337 26.36 71.21 -3.60
CA LYS A 337 25.01 71.78 -3.69
C LYS A 337 23.96 70.79 -3.23
N ILE A 338 22.94 71.29 -2.53
CA ILE A 338 21.80 70.50 -2.09
C ILE A 338 20.57 70.96 -2.88
N ILE A 339 19.95 70.04 -3.62
CA ILE A 339 18.79 70.31 -4.47
C ILE A 339 17.58 69.59 -3.87
N ARG A 340 16.43 70.29 -3.81
CA ARG A 340 15.17 69.64 -3.44
C ARG A 340 14.74 68.71 -4.56
N TYR A 341 14.65 67.42 -4.26
CA TYR A 341 14.24 66.37 -5.19
C TYR A 341 12.88 65.82 -4.72
N GLY A 342 11.97 65.50 -5.64
CA GLY A 342 10.53 65.30 -5.39
C GLY A 342 10.13 64.60 -4.08
N ASN A 343 8.94 64.95 -3.57
CA ASN A 343 8.35 64.42 -2.33
C ASN A 343 9.18 64.64 -1.04
N ASN A 344 9.81 65.83 -0.95
CA ASN A 344 10.58 66.30 0.22
C ASN A 344 11.92 65.55 0.46
N ASN A 345 12.47 64.92 -0.59
CA ASN A 345 13.79 64.32 -0.58
C ASN A 345 14.86 65.38 -0.91
N LEU A 346 16.12 65.13 -0.53
CA LEU A 346 17.25 65.99 -0.85
C LEU A 346 18.23 65.23 -1.75
N LYS A 347 18.58 65.83 -2.89
CA LYS A 347 19.64 65.35 -3.77
C LYS A 347 20.92 66.13 -3.47
N ILE A 348 21.99 65.42 -3.15
CA ILE A 348 23.29 66.01 -2.82
C ILE A 348 24.19 65.89 -4.04
N LEU A 349 24.70 67.03 -4.49
CA LEU A 349 25.80 67.11 -5.45
C LEU A 349 27.10 67.20 -4.66
N VAL A 350 28.01 66.29 -4.93
CA VAL A 350 29.32 66.19 -4.27
C VAL A 350 30.44 66.50 -5.25
N ARG A 351 31.56 67.01 -4.72
CA ARG A 351 32.82 67.20 -5.43
C ARG A 351 33.89 66.33 -4.77
N PRO A 352 34.57 65.42 -5.50
CA PRO A 352 34.50 65.13 -6.94
C PRO A 352 33.16 64.50 -7.37
N LYS A 353 32.76 64.71 -8.62
CA LYS A 353 31.44 64.30 -9.13
C LYS A 353 31.24 62.78 -9.01
N CYS A 354 30.20 62.37 -8.30
CA CYS A 354 29.75 60.98 -8.24
C CYS A 354 28.87 60.65 -9.46
N GLU A 355 29.07 59.48 -10.06
CA GLU A 355 28.22 58.97 -11.17
C GLU A 355 26.86 58.46 -10.66
N VAL A 356 26.79 58.08 -9.37
CA VAL A 356 25.58 57.56 -8.72
C VAL A 356 24.85 58.70 -8.00
N GLU A 357 23.53 58.75 -8.13
CA GLU A 357 22.74 59.80 -7.49
C GLU A 357 22.64 59.61 -5.98
N ILE A 358 23.09 60.61 -5.23
CA ILE A 358 23.02 60.61 -3.77
C ILE A 358 21.71 61.26 -3.33
N ILE A 359 20.77 60.42 -2.86
CA ILE A 359 19.44 60.85 -2.41
C ILE A 359 19.29 60.56 -0.91
N ILE A 360 18.91 61.60 -0.16
CA ILE A 360 18.47 61.50 1.24
C ILE A 360 16.94 61.53 1.28
N GLY A 361 16.36 60.48 1.87
CA GLY A 361 14.92 60.33 2.02
C GLY A 361 14.30 61.32 3.02
N LYS A 362 12.99 61.59 2.87
CA LYS A 362 12.19 62.50 3.71
C LYS A 362 12.41 62.33 5.23
N ASN A 363 12.55 61.09 5.72
CA ASN A 363 12.71 60.81 7.16
C ASN A 363 14.04 61.31 7.73
N LYS A 364 15.11 61.34 6.92
CA LYS A 364 16.44 61.83 7.33
C LYS A 364 16.74 63.26 6.89
N ALA A 365 15.90 63.84 6.03
CA ALA A 365 16.12 65.18 5.50
C ALA A 365 16.09 66.29 6.59
N ALA A 366 15.36 66.09 7.69
CA ALA A 366 15.34 67.03 8.82
C ALA A 366 16.63 66.93 9.66
N GLU A 367 17.04 65.69 9.98
CA GLU A 367 18.27 65.39 10.72
C GLU A 367 19.52 65.87 9.96
N PHE A 368 19.59 65.63 8.65
CA PHE A 368 20.70 66.09 7.81
C PHE A 368 20.84 67.63 7.81
N LYS A 369 19.71 68.37 7.80
CA LYS A 369 19.75 69.83 7.89
C LYS A 369 20.22 70.33 9.25
N GLN A 370 19.90 69.62 10.33
CA GLN A 370 20.40 69.94 11.67
C GLN A 370 21.90 69.67 11.76
N TRP A 371 22.35 68.54 11.23
CA TRP A 371 23.77 68.17 11.17
C TRP A 371 24.61 69.21 10.41
N LEU A 372 24.11 69.76 9.29
CA LEU A 372 24.80 70.84 8.56
C LEU A 372 24.96 72.15 9.36
N ASN A 373 24.18 72.34 10.42
CA ASN A 373 24.26 73.52 11.29
C ASN A 373 25.02 73.23 12.60
N THR A 374 25.59 72.02 12.75
CA THR A 374 26.41 71.62 13.89
C THR A 374 27.86 71.90 13.57
#